data_AF-A0A6G0JAI3-F1
#
_entry.id   AF-A0A6G0JAI3-F1
#
_cell.length_a   1.000
_cell.length_b   1.000
_cell.length_c   1.000
_cell.angle_alpha   90.00
_cell.angle_beta   90.00
_cell.angle_gamma   90.00
#
_symmetry.space_group_name_H-M   'P 1'
#
loop_
_entity.id
_entity.type
_entity.pdbx_description
1 polymer ?
#
loop_
_entity_poly.entity_id
_entity_poly.type
_entity_poly.pdbx_seq_one_letter_code
_entity_poly.pdbx_strand_id
1 'polypeptide(L)'
;MALNKAVTCACLKAFISMPDVDAEKASLEPESVAFMETLIAREHGQGGLQNGFSPTSCGGDALSGGGTVIKTRAEDEEKLSTPPEQICPVGLHKAVLLNEVLRTAYSDTFLLPHLKDLCSQHVVLFLQYLQFLYQKFSQDTYPHRHGQRSPSLTQIMDWVCLLLDANFTVLVMTPEAKSLLLNLHSFVKSQVRLVSELGKIEGSLQELSKMKVNKDVGQYSIEVIELF
;
A
#
# COMPACT_ATOMS: atom_id res chain seq x y z
N MET A 1 10.41 13.76 -29.54
CA MET A 1 9.67 13.34 -28.32
C MET A 1 9.71 11.82 -28.06
N ALA A 2 9.92 10.96 -29.07
CA ALA A 2 10.11 9.51 -28.87
C ALA A 2 11.44 9.14 -28.16
N LEU A 3 12.49 9.96 -28.36
CA LEU A 3 13.84 9.70 -27.81
C LEU A 3 13.86 9.63 -26.27
N ASN A 4 13.02 10.40 -25.57
CA ASN A 4 13.02 10.42 -24.10
C ASN A 4 12.42 9.14 -23.49
N LYS A 5 11.51 8.46 -24.20
CA LYS A 5 10.75 7.31 -23.66
C LYS A 5 11.53 5.99 -23.74
N ALA A 6 12.23 5.77 -24.85
CA ALA A 6 13.18 4.67 -24.97
C ALA A 6 14.32 4.81 -23.96
N VAL A 7 14.73 6.06 -23.67
CA VAL A 7 15.70 6.36 -22.62
C VAL A 7 15.16 5.99 -21.25
N THR A 8 13.91 6.31 -20.90
CA THR A 8 13.30 5.88 -19.62
C THR A 8 13.36 4.36 -19.44
N CYS A 9 12.96 3.59 -20.45
CA CYS A 9 12.98 2.13 -20.36
C CYS A 9 14.41 1.56 -20.36
N ALA A 10 15.33 2.16 -21.10
CA ALA A 10 16.73 1.79 -21.09
C ALA A 10 17.38 2.08 -19.72
N CYS A 11 17.07 3.23 -19.11
CA CYS A 11 17.49 3.57 -17.75
C CYS A 11 16.91 2.58 -16.73
N LEU A 12 15.60 2.28 -16.83
CA LEU A 12 14.97 1.27 -15.98
C LEU A 12 15.70 -0.07 -16.07
N LYS A 13 15.92 -0.55 -17.30
CA LYS A 13 16.61 -1.82 -17.55
C LYS A 13 18.04 -1.79 -17.00
N ALA A 14 18.78 -0.70 -17.22
CA ALA A 14 20.14 -0.53 -16.71
C ALA A 14 20.18 -0.55 -15.18
N PHE A 15 19.29 0.20 -14.51
CA PHE A 15 19.24 0.31 -13.06
C PHE A 15 18.72 -0.94 -12.36
N ILE A 16 17.82 -1.71 -12.99
CA ILE A 16 17.42 -3.01 -12.43
C ILE A 16 18.55 -4.04 -12.60
N SER A 17 19.21 -4.04 -13.76
CA SER A 17 20.25 -5.04 -14.09
C SER A 17 21.57 -4.82 -13.36
N MET A 18 21.88 -3.57 -12.95
CA MET A 18 23.11 -3.27 -12.22
C MET A 18 23.09 -3.88 -10.81
N PRO A 19 24.20 -4.41 -10.28
CA PRO A 19 24.26 -4.86 -8.90
C PRO A 19 24.27 -3.68 -7.92
N ASP A 20 23.84 -3.91 -6.67
CA ASP A 20 23.74 -2.83 -5.67
C ASP A 20 25.10 -2.19 -5.35
N VAL A 21 26.18 -2.98 -5.37
CA VAL A 21 27.57 -2.52 -5.17
C VAL A 21 27.99 -1.47 -6.21
N ASP A 22 27.47 -1.56 -7.43
CA ASP A 22 27.74 -0.57 -8.47
C ASP A 22 26.83 0.65 -8.36
N ALA A 23 25.63 0.49 -7.80
CA ALA A 23 24.71 1.59 -7.55
C ALA A 23 25.25 2.55 -6.48
N GLU A 24 25.95 2.03 -5.47
CA GLU A 24 26.60 2.83 -4.42
C GLU A 24 27.68 3.77 -4.94
N LYS A 25 28.26 3.49 -6.11
CA LYS A 25 29.27 4.34 -6.75
C LYS A 25 28.64 5.52 -7.51
N ALA A 26 27.32 5.52 -7.69
CA ALA A 26 26.62 6.59 -8.39
C ALA A 26 26.62 7.87 -7.54
N SER A 27 26.95 9.00 -8.17
CA SER A 27 26.80 10.31 -7.53
C SER A 27 25.32 10.69 -7.52
N LEU A 28 24.67 10.54 -6.37
CA LEU A 28 23.25 10.83 -6.16
C LEU A 28 23.07 12.06 -5.28
N GLU A 29 21.91 12.69 -5.40
CA GLU A 29 21.53 13.82 -4.56
C GLU A 29 21.38 13.38 -3.09
N PRO A 30 22.09 14.00 -2.13
CA PRO A 30 22.07 13.59 -0.72
C PRO A 30 20.68 13.57 -0.09
N GLU A 31 19.81 14.51 -0.47
CA GLU A 31 18.43 14.58 0.03
C GLU A 31 17.59 13.36 -0.38
N SER A 32 17.78 12.88 -1.62
CA SER A 32 17.06 11.71 -2.13
C SER A 32 17.54 10.42 -1.45
N VAL A 33 18.85 10.33 -1.16
CA VAL A 33 19.43 9.21 -0.41
C VAL A 33 18.93 9.20 1.03
N ALA A 34 19.01 10.34 1.74
CA ALA A 34 18.52 10.46 3.11
C ALA A 34 17.02 10.17 3.22
N PHE A 35 16.23 10.61 2.24
CA PHE A 35 14.81 10.28 2.15
C PHE A 35 14.58 8.76 2.08
N MET A 36 15.25 8.08 1.14
CA MET A 36 15.10 6.63 1.01
C MET A 36 15.63 5.88 2.23
N GLU A 37 16.71 6.35 2.85
CA GLU A 37 17.25 5.77 4.07
C GLU A 37 16.24 5.84 5.21
N THR A 38 15.58 6.99 5.42
CA THR A 38 14.49 7.09 6.41
C THR A 38 13.30 6.19 6.13
N LEU A 39 12.95 6.02 4.85
CA LEU A 39 11.84 5.16 4.42
C LEU A 39 12.12 3.67 4.67
N ILE A 40 13.38 3.25 4.47
CA ILE A 40 13.84 1.88 4.74
C ILE A 40 14.03 1.66 6.26
N ALA A 41 14.70 2.57 6.97
CA ALA A 41 14.98 2.42 8.41
C ALA A 41 13.71 2.29 9.27
N ARG A 42 12.62 2.96 8.88
CA ARG A 42 11.33 2.86 9.58
C ARG A 42 10.73 1.45 9.60
N GLU A 43 11.16 0.57 8.69
CA GLU A 43 10.79 -0.84 8.69
C GLU A 43 11.11 -1.55 10.01
N HIS A 44 12.23 -1.19 10.66
CA HIS A 44 12.70 -1.85 11.87
C HIS A 44 12.05 -1.30 13.15
N GLY A 45 11.38 -0.15 13.08
CA GLY A 45 10.90 0.60 14.24
C GLY A 45 9.39 0.48 14.51
N GLN A 46 8.61 -0.16 13.64
CA GLN A 46 7.15 -0.09 13.70
C GLN A 46 6.53 -1.27 14.48
N GLY A 47 7.00 -1.47 15.71
CA GLY A 47 6.29 -2.23 16.73
C GLY A 47 5.42 -1.29 17.58
N GLY A 48 4.11 -1.29 17.35
CA GLY A 48 3.12 -0.86 18.35
C GLY A 48 2.81 0.64 18.45
N LEU A 49 1.90 1.12 17.62
CA LEU A 49 0.96 2.18 18.02
C LEU A 49 -0.45 1.57 18.01
N GLN A 50 -0.82 0.96 19.13
CA GLN A 50 -2.21 0.57 19.39
C GLN A 50 -3.03 1.85 19.48
N ASN A 51 -3.99 2.03 18.57
CA ASN A 51 -5.09 2.96 18.78
C ASN A 51 -5.81 2.55 20.07
N GLY A 52 -5.96 3.50 21.00
CA GLY A 52 -6.52 3.29 22.34
C GLY A 52 -8.03 3.02 22.34
N PHE A 53 -8.42 1.85 21.83
CA PHE A 53 -9.75 1.27 22.06
C PHE A 53 -9.57 -0.20 22.46
N SER A 54 -9.28 -0.40 23.75
CA SER A 54 -9.54 -1.69 24.38
C SER A 54 -11.01 -1.71 24.81
N PRO A 55 -11.84 -2.69 24.39
CA PRO A 55 -13.11 -2.90 25.05
C PRO A 55 -12.81 -3.48 26.44
N THR A 56 -13.13 -2.72 27.48
CA THR A 56 -13.16 -3.22 28.86
C THR A 56 -14.15 -4.38 28.88
N SER A 57 -13.66 -5.62 29.00
CA SER A 57 -14.50 -6.77 29.23
C SER A 57 -15.20 -6.58 30.57
N CYS A 58 -16.51 -6.32 30.53
CA CYS A 58 -17.36 -6.28 31.72
C CYS A 58 -17.26 -7.62 32.45
N GLY A 59 -16.93 -7.55 33.74
CA GLY A 59 -17.01 -8.68 34.65
C GLY A 59 -18.44 -9.09 34.94
N GLY A 60 -18.62 -10.36 35.31
CA GLY A 60 -19.89 -10.93 35.75
C GLY A 60 -19.78 -12.43 36.04
N ASP A 61 -19.22 -12.73 37.20
CA ASP A 61 -19.53 -13.80 38.16
C ASP A 61 -19.73 -15.28 37.76
N ALA A 62 -19.10 -16.11 38.62
CA ALA A 62 -18.99 -17.56 38.60
C ALA A 62 -20.33 -18.30 38.74
N LEU A 63 -20.35 -19.59 38.33
CA LEU A 63 -20.64 -20.74 39.20
C LEU A 63 -20.30 -22.09 38.53
N SER A 64 -20.01 -23.06 39.39
CA SER A 64 -19.38 -24.37 39.19
C SER A 64 -20.31 -25.46 38.62
N GLY A 65 -19.76 -26.47 37.92
CA GLY A 65 -20.45 -27.71 37.59
C GLY A 65 -19.71 -28.58 36.55
N GLY A 66 -19.23 -29.75 36.96
CA GLY A 66 -18.24 -30.58 36.24
C GLY A 66 -18.76 -31.45 35.08
N GLY A 67 -17.80 -32.12 34.41
CA GLY A 67 -18.09 -33.29 33.56
C GLY A 67 -17.22 -33.44 32.30
N THR A 68 -16.23 -34.33 32.40
CA THR A 68 -15.81 -35.28 31.33
C THR A 68 -14.84 -34.81 30.25
N VAL A 69 -13.64 -35.41 30.32
CA VAL A 69 -12.56 -35.43 29.34
C VAL A 69 -12.99 -36.19 28.08
N ILE A 70 -12.88 -35.56 26.91
CA ILE A 70 -12.63 -36.25 25.63
C ILE A 70 -11.56 -35.46 24.85
N LYS A 71 -10.40 -36.10 24.67
CA LYS A 71 -9.31 -35.67 23.79
C LYS A 71 -9.49 -36.30 22.41
N THR A 72 -9.60 -35.48 21.37
CA THR A 72 -9.18 -35.77 19.98
C THR A 72 -9.13 -34.44 19.23
N ARG A 73 -7.96 -33.77 19.17
CA ARG A 73 -7.00 -33.79 18.04
C ARG A 73 -7.65 -33.56 16.66
N ALA A 74 -7.65 -32.30 16.23
CA ALA A 74 -7.06 -31.81 14.98
C ALA A 74 -7.48 -30.35 14.82
N GLU A 75 -6.57 -29.46 15.22
CA GLU A 75 -6.68 -28.03 15.03
C GLU A 75 -6.30 -27.75 13.56
N ASP A 76 -7.28 -27.43 12.72
CA ASP A 76 -7.02 -26.66 11.50
C ASP A 76 -6.89 -25.21 11.93
N GLU A 77 -5.70 -24.87 12.45
CA GLU A 77 -5.24 -23.49 12.50
C GLU A 77 -5.05 -23.01 11.06
N GLU A 78 -6.07 -22.33 10.51
CA GLU A 78 -5.86 -21.36 9.44
C GLU A 78 -4.90 -20.29 9.97
N LYS A 79 -3.61 -20.58 9.81
CA LYS A 79 -2.51 -19.70 10.11
C LYS A 79 -2.57 -18.55 9.11
N LEU A 80 -3.35 -17.53 9.47
CA LEU A 80 -3.33 -16.22 8.83
C LEU A 80 -1.89 -15.72 8.91
N SER A 81 -1.15 -15.95 7.83
CA SER A 81 0.22 -15.53 7.70
C SER A 81 0.22 -14.01 7.68
N THR A 82 0.71 -13.44 8.78
CA THR A 82 1.21 -12.07 8.83
C THR A 82 2.05 -11.83 7.57
N PRO A 83 1.83 -10.74 6.81
CA PRO A 83 2.66 -10.48 5.65
C PRO A 83 4.13 -10.40 6.10
N PRO A 84 5.06 -10.99 5.35
CA PRO A 84 6.48 -10.99 5.71
C PRO A 84 6.94 -9.54 5.92
N GLU A 85 7.77 -9.32 6.94
CA GLU A 85 8.47 -8.05 7.14
C GLU A 85 9.09 -7.63 5.80
N GLN A 86 8.57 -6.54 5.23
CA GLN A 86 8.90 -6.17 3.85
C GLN A 86 10.19 -5.38 3.84
N ILE A 87 11.27 -6.14 3.76
CA ILE A 87 12.62 -5.63 3.46
C ILE A 87 12.59 -5.00 2.08
N CYS A 88 13.18 -3.81 1.97
CA CYS A 88 13.36 -3.16 0.67
C CYS A 88 14.08 -4.13 -0.28
N PRO A 89 13.46 -4.52 -1.42
CA PRO A 89 13.98 -5.60 -2.26
C PRO A 89 15.23 -5.20 -3.05
N VAL A 90 15.64 -3.92 -2.97
CA VAL A 90 16.78 -3.33 -3.67
C VAL A 90 17.60 -2.48 -2.72
N GLY A 91 18.90 -2.37 -2.97
CA GLY A 91 19.79 -1.49 -2.21
C GLY A 91 19.39 -0.01 -2.28
N LEU A 92 19.79 0.76 -1.26
CA LEU A 92 19.42 2.17 -1.07
C LEU A 92 19.61 3.04 -2.32
N HIS A 93 20.81 2.98 -2.93
CA HIS A 93 21.15 3.80 -4.09
C HIS A 93 20.38 3.39 -5.34
N LYS A 94 20.18 2.07 -5.54
CA LYS A 94 19.34 1.56 -6.62
C LYS A 94 17.90 2.03 -6.47
N ALA A 95 17.37 2.02 -5.25
CA ALA A 95 16.02 2.52 -4.96
C ALA A 95 15.87 4.00 -5.37
N VAL A 96 16.86 4.84 -5.06
CA VAL A 96 16.86 6.26 -5.48
C VAL A 96 16.82 6.37 -7.01
N LEU A 97 17.67 5.63 -7.73
CA LEU A 97 17.69 5.63 -9.19
C LEU A 97 16.37 5.16 -9.81
N LEU A 98 15.73 4.14 -9.22
CA LEU A 98 14.43 3.67 -9.67
C LEU A 98 13.34 4.71 -9.42
N ASN A 99 13.36 5.41 -8.28
CA ASN A 99 12.43 6.51 -8.02
C ASN A 99 12.57 7.66 -9.02
N GLU A 100 13.78 7.97 -9.49
CA GLU A 100 13.97 8.93 -10.58
C GLU A 100 13.22 8.49 -11.85
N VAL A 101 13.32 7.22 -12.22
CA VAL A 101 12.60 6.66 -13.38
C VAL A 101 11.09 6.75 -13.19
N LEU A 102 10.58 6.41 -12.00
CA LEU A 102 9.14 6.44 -11.72
C LEU A 102 8.53 7.83 -11.87
N ARG A 103 9.31 8.87 -11.58
CA ARG A 103 8.88 10.28 -11.66
C ARG A 103 8.94 10.84 -13.08
N THR A 104 9.63 10.18 -14.00
CA THR A 104 9.69 10.65 -15.39
C THR A 104 8.31 10.60 -16.04
N ALA A 105 7.95 11.66 -16.76
CA ALA A 105 6.71 11.67 -17.53
C ALA A 105 6.80 10.66 -18.69
N TYR A 106 5.79 9.80 -18.80
CA TYR A 106 5.70 8.80 -19.86
C TYR A 106 4.35 8.87 -20.60
N SER A 107 4.21 8.09 -21.68
CA SER A 107 2.88 7.78 -22.19
C SER A 107 2.78 6.30 -22.57
N ASP A 108 1.68 5.69 -22.17
CA ASP A 108 1.46 4.24 -22.10
C ASP A 108 1.70 3.56 -23.45
N THR A 109 1.15 4.18 -24.51
CA THR A 109 1.21 3.67 -25.90
C THR A 109 2.62 3.45 -26.43
N PHE A 110 3.62 4.16 -25.90
CA PHE A 110 5.01 4.08 -26.36
C PHE A 110 5.93 3.40 -25.36
N LEU A 111 5.57 3.33 -24.08
CA LEU A 111 6.39 2.68 -23.05
C LEU A 111 6.17 1.16 -23.03
N LEU A 112 4.91 0.73 -23.21
CA LEU A 112 4.51 -0.67 -23.09
C LEU A 112 5.29 -1.64 -23.99
N PRO A 113 5.61 -1.32 -25.26
CA PRO A 113 6.40 -2.21 -26.11
C PRO A 113 7.82 -2.46 -25.56
N HIS A 114 8.45 -1.43 -24.97
CA HIS A 114 9.80 -1.54 -24.44
C HIS A 114 9.85 -2.28 -23.09
N LEU A 115 8.77 -2.23 -22.30
CA LEU A 115 8.66 -2.98 -21.04
C LEU A 115 8.58 -4.50 -21.25
N LYS A 116 8.21 -4.96 -22.45
CA LYS A 116 8.23 -6.39 -22.82
C LYS A 116 9.63 -6.96 -22.98
N ASP A 117 10.64 -6.10 -23.17
CA ASP A 117 12.04 -6.51 -23.35
C ASP A 117 12.78 -6.76 -22.01
N LEU A 118 12.06 -6.69 -20.89
CA LEU A 118 12.58 -7.01 -19.56
C LEU A 118 12.55 -8.52 -19.32
N CYS A 119 13.57 -9.07 -18.68
CA CYS A 119 13.55 -10.49 -18.30
C CYS A 119 12.62 -10.71 -17.10
N SER A 120 12.11 -11.93 -16.93
CA SER A 120 11.15 -12.28 -15.87
C SER A 120 11.65 -11.90 -14.47
N GLN A 121 12.94 -12.14 -14.18
CA GLN A 121 13.55 -11.80 -12.89
C GLN A 121 13.51 -10.29 -12.61
N HIS A 122 13.80 -9.46 -13.61
CA HIS A 122 13.74 -8.01 -13.48
C HIS A 122 12.30 -7.51 -13.31
N VAL A 123 11.34 -8.11 -14.02
CA VAL A 123 9.92 -7.78 -13.87
C VAL A 123 9.44 -8.11 -12.46
N VAL A 124 9.77 -9.29 -11.93
CA VAL A 124 9.38 -9.69 -10.57
C VAL A 124 10.02 -8.78 -9.53
N LEU A 125 11.33 -8.53 -9.62
CA LEU A 125 12.05 -7.64 -8.69
C LEU A 125 11.45 -6.22 -8.69
N PHE A 126 11.18 -5.68 -9.89
CA PHE A 126 10.60 -4.36 -10.00
C PHE A 126 9.17 -4.29 -9.48
N LEU A 127 8.36 -5.33 -9.72
CA LEU A 127 7.00 -5.41 -9.17
C LEU A 127 7.00 -5.52 -7.63
N GLN A 128 7.93 -6.28 -7.05
CA GLN A 128 8.14 -6.32 -5.59
C GLN A 128 8.52 -4.95 -5.04
N TYR A 129 9.41 -4.24 -5.74
CA TYR A 129 9.82 -2.89 -5.35
C TYR A 129 8.65 -1.90 -5.39
N LEU A 130 7.82 -1.94 -6.45
CA LEU A 130 6.62 -1.12 -6.54
C LEU A 130 5.61 -1.42 -5.42
N GLN A 131 5.42 -2.70 -5.07
CA GLN A 131 4.58 -3.09 -3.94
C GLN A 131 5.10 -2.52 -2.62
N PHE A 132 6.41 -2.65 -2.38
CA PHE A 132 7.08 -2.08 -1.21
C PHE A 132 6.84 -0.56 -1.11
N LEU A 133 7.06 0.17 -2.21
CA LEU A 133 6.83 1.61 -2.24
C LEU A 133 5.37 1.96 -1.96
N TYR A 134 4.43 1.29 -2.62
CA TYR A 134 3.00 1.52 -2.41
C TYR A 134 2.65 1.40 -0.92
N GLN A 135 3.13 0.33 -0.26
CA GLN A 135 2.83 0.09 1.14
C GLN A 135 3.41 1.19 2.03
N LYS A 136 4.66 1.60 1.79
CA LYS A 136 5.32 2.69 2.55
C LYS A 136 4.59 4.01 2.38
N PHE A 137 4.28 4.41 1.16
CA PHE A 137 3.57 5.67 0.89
C PHE A 137 2.11 5.67 1.34
N SER A 138 1.45 4.52 1.37
CA SER A 138 0.07 4.43 1.90
C SER A 138 -0.01 4.63 3.42
N GLN A 139 1.09 4.37 4.13
CA GLN A 139 1.19 4.51 5.59
C GLN A 139 1.78 5.86 6.02
N ASP A 140 2.41 6.58 5.10
CA ASP A 140 3.02 7.88 5.39
C ASP A 140 1.95 8.98 5.50
N THR A 141 1.61 9.31 6.75
CA THR A 141 0.84 10.50 7.13
C THR A 141 1.73 11.76 7.20
N TYR A 142 2.87 11.77 6.48
CA TYR A 142 3.84 12.85 6.60
C TYR A 142 3.33 14.13 5.91
N PRO A 143 3.45 15.32 6.54
CA PRO A 143 3.28 16.57 5.82
C PRO A 143 4.43 16.71 4.83
N HIS A 144 4.15 16.39 3.56
CA HIS A 144 5.08 16.44 2.43
C HIS A 144 6.03 17.64 2.56
N ARG A 145 7.30 17.40 2.92
CA ARG A 145 8.26 18.50 3.01
C ARG A 145 8.48 18.97 1.58
N HIS A 146 8.17 20.24 1.31
CA HIS A 146 8.39 20.85 0.02
C HIS A 146 9.85 20.60 -0.41
N GLY A 147 10.06 19.80 -1.45
CA GLY A 147 11.38 19.40 -1.95
C GLY A 147 11.63 17.88 -2.03
N GLN A 148 10.85 17.05 -1.32
CA GLN A 148 11.05 15.59 -1.38
C GLN A 148 10.65 15.01 -2.76
N ARG A 149 11.66 14.49 -3.46
CA ARG A 149 11.56 13.82 -4.77
C ARG A 149 11.01 12.40 -4.66
N SER A 150 9.82 12.24 -4.07
CA SER A 150 9.14 10.94 -4.01
C SER A 150 8.13 10.77 -5.16
N PRO A 151 7.99 9.57 -5.76
CA PRO A 151 6.89 9.29 -6.66
C PRO A 151 5.55 9.34 -5.91
N SER A 152 4.50 9.79 -6.58
CA SER A 152 3.14 9.78 -6.03
C SER A 152 2.55 8.36 -6.00
N LEU A 153 1.58 8.11 -5.11
CA LEU A 153 0.90 6.82 -5.01
C LEU A 153 0.21 6.43 -6.33
N THR A 154 -0.33 7.41 -7.05
CA THR A 154 -0.95 7.21 -8.37
C THR A 154 0.08 6.79 -9.40
N GLN A 155 1.24 7.47 -9.47
CA GLN A 155 2.32 7.07 -10.37
C GLN A 155 2.77 5.64 -10.12
N ILE A 156 2.93 5.24 -8.85
CA ILE A 156 3.30 3.87 -8.50
C ILE A 156 2.26 2.88 -9.01
N MET A 157 0.97 3.15 -8.80
CA MET A 157 -0.12 2.32 -9.30
C MET A 157 -0.15 2.23 -10.82
N ASP A 158 0.06 3.34 -11.52
CA ASP A 158 0.10 3.35 -12.98
C ASP A 158 1.26 2.50 -13.51
N TRP A 159 2.45 2.57 -12.87
CA TRP A 159 3.59 1.70 -13.18
C TRP A 159 3.31 0.21 -12.89
N VAL A 160 2.59 -0.10 -11.81
CA VAL A 160 2.13 -1.48 -11.53
C VAL A 160 1.22 -1.97 -12.66
N CYS A 161 0.22 -1.18 -13.05
CA CYS A 161 -0.69 -1.52 -14.15
C CYS A 161 0.07 -1.75 -15.46
N LEU A 162 0.95 -0.83 -15.85
CA LEU A 162 1.75 -0.95 -17.06
C LEU A 162 2.64 -2.19 -17.08
N LEU A 163 3.26 -2.52 -15.94
CA LEU A 163 4.13 -3.68 -15.84
C LEU A 163 3.35 -4.99 -15.94
N LEU A 164 2.17 -5.04 -15.29
CA LEU A 164 1.25 -6.16 -15.39
C LEU A 164 0.72 -6.32 -16.82
N ASP A 165 0.28 -5.24 -17.46
CA ASP A 165 -0.25 -5.26 -18.83
C ASP A 165 0.80 -5.70 -19.85
N ALA A 166 2.05 -5.25 -19.69
CA ALA A 166 3.14 -5.63 -20.58
C ALA A 166 3.57 -7.10 -20.41
N ASN A 167 3.58 -7.62 -19.18
CA ASN A 167 4.24 -8.88 -18.81
C ASN A 167 3.31 -9.94 -18.20
N PHE A 168 1.99 -9.80 -18.33
CA PHE A 168 1.00 -10.69 -17.69
C PHE A 168 1.28 -12.17 -17.94
N THR A 169 1.46 -12.58 -19.20
CA THR A 169 1.72 -13.99 -19.54
C THR A 169 3.01 -14.51 -18.90
N VAL A 170 4.07 -13.70 -18.88
CA VAL A 170 5.36 -14.06 -18.27
C VAL A 170 5.20 -14.23 -16.75
N LEU A 171 4.50 -13.30 -16.10
CA LEU A 171 4.25 -13.34 -14.66
C LEU A 171 3.41 -14.55 -14.25
N VAL A 172 2.35 -14.88 -14.98
CA VAL A 172 1.49 -16.04 -14.69
C VAL A 172 2.25 -17.36 -14.85
N MET A 173 3.17 -17.43 -15.82
CA MET A 173 4.01 -18.62 -16.04
C MET A 173 5.19 -18.72 -15.07
N THR A 174 5.53 -17.65 -14.35
CA THR A 174 6.65 -17.62 -13.39
C THR A 174 6.15 -18.01 -11.99
N PRO A 175 6.58 -19.14 -11.42
CA PRO A 175 6.07 -19.61 -10.12
C PRO A 175 6.39 -18.65 -8.97
N GLU A 176 7.54 -17.98 -9.02
CA GLU A 176 8.00 -17.00 -8.03
C GLU A 176 7.07 -15.77 -7.94
N ALA A 177 6.39 -15.43 -9.04
CA ALA A 177 5.47 -14.30 -9.09
C ALA A 177 4.07 -14.64 -8.55
N LYS A 178 3.73 -15.92 -8.35
CA LYS A 178 2.37 -16.33 -7.97
C LYS A 178 1.95 -15.76 -6.62
N SER A 179 2.81 -15.84 -5.62
CA SER A 179 2.54 -15.27 -4.29
C SER A 179 2.35 -13.76 -4.35
N LEU A 180 3.20 -13.07 -5.13
CA LEU A 180 3.12 -11.63 -5.36
C LEU A 180 1.79 -11.23 -6.02
N LEU A 181 1.38 -11.94 -7.06
CA LEU A 181 0.11 -11.69 -7.75
C LEU A 181 -1.11 -11.97 -6.84
N LEU A 182 -1.08 -13.04 -6.04
CA LEU A 182 -2.13 -13.34 -5.08
C LEU A 182 -2.24 -12.26 -4.00
N ASN A 183 -1.10 -11.75 -3.51
CA ASN A 183 -1.05 -10.65 -2.55
C ASN A 183 -1.62 -9.37 -3.15
N LEU A 184 -1.23 -9.00 -4.38
CA LEU A 184 -1.76 -7.85 -5.09
C LEU A 184 -3.28 -7.96 -5.31
N HIS A 185 -3.76 -9.14 -5.74
CA HIS A 185 -5.19 -9.38 -5.93
C HIS A 185 -5.97 -9.26 -4.62
N SER A 186 -5.49 -9.88 -3.53
CA SER A 186 -6.09 -9.77 -2.20
C SER A 186 -6.12 -8.32 -1.71
N PHE A 187 -5.04 -7.59 -1.94
CA PHE A 187 -4.91 -6.18 -1.60
C PHE A 187 -5.94 -5.33 -2.36
N VAL A 188 -6.02 -5.45 -3.70
CA VAL A 188 -7.00 -4.71 -4.51
C VAL A 188 -8.43 -5.06 -4.10
N LYS A 189 -8.73 -6.34 -3.84
CA LYS A 189 -10.04 -6.77 -3.33
C LYS A 189 -10.40 -6.09 -2.00
N SER A 190 -9.42 -5.96 -1.10
CA SER A 190 -9.59 -5.28 0.19
C SER A 190 -9.82 -3.78 0.01
N GLN A 191 -9.09 -3.13 -0.89
CA GLN A 191 -9.29 -1.71 -1.24
C GLN A 191 -10.66 -1.44 -1.85
N VAL A 192 -11.11 -2.27 -2.80
CA VAL A 192 -12.45 -2.15 -3.40
C VAL A 192 -13.55 -2.30 -2.34
N ARG A 193 -13.39 -3.26 -1.42
CA ARG A 193 -14.32 -3.42 -0.28
C ARG A 193 -14.33 -2.17 0.60
N LEU A 194 -13.16 -1.65 0.98
CA LEU A 194 -13.06 -0.44 1.81
C LEU A 194 -13.77 0.75 1.16
N VAL A 195 -13.50 1.01 -0.12
CA VAL A 195 -14.15 2.10 -0.88
C VAL A 195 -15.66 1.90 -0.94
N SER A 196 -16.12 0.65 -1.13
CA SER A 196 -17.55 0.35 -1.11
C SER A 196 -18.20 0.62 0.25
N GLU A 197 -17.56 0.27 1.36
CA GLU A 197 -18.09 0.55 2.71
C GLU A 197 -18.07 2.06 3.01
N LEU A 198 -17.01 2.77 2.61
CA LEU A 198 -16.96 4.24 2.73
C LEU A 198 -18.08 4.91 1.94
N GLY A 199 -18.40 4.42 0.73
CA GLY A 199 -19.53 4.93 -0.05
C GLY A 199 -20.89 4.75 0.65
N LYS A 200 -21.09 3.66 1.40
CA LYS A 200 -22.32 3.47 2.21
C LYS A 200 -22.40 4.48 3.35
N ILE A 201 -21.26 4.75 4.00
CA ILE A 201 -21.17 5.75 5.08
C ILE A 201 -21.42 7.15 4.53
N GLU A 202 -20.82 7.52 3.38
CA GLU A 202 -21.06 8.80 2.71
C GLU A 202 -22.54 8.99 2.36
N GLY A 203 -23.20 7.97 1.79
CA GLY A 203 -24.63 8.00 1.51
C GLY A 203 -25.48 8.25 2.77
N SER A 204 -25.13 7.58 3.87
CA SER A 204 -25.80 7.74 5.16
C SER A 204 -25.60 9.15 5.74
N LEU A 205 -24.37 9.68 5.65
CA LEU A 205 -24.04 11.05 6.07
C LEU A 205 -24.77 12.10 5.23
N GLN A 206 -24.90 11.88 3.91
CA GLN A 206 -25.63 12.78 3.04
C GLN A 206 -27.12 12.83 3.41
N GLU A 207 -27.73 11.70 3.76
CA GLU A 207 -29.12 11.65 4.23
C GLU A 207 -29.30 12.39 5.57
N LEU A 208 -28.41 12.16 6.53
CA LEU A 208 -28.40 12.90 7.80
C LEU A 208 -28.23 14.41 7.60
N SER A 209 -27.40 14.83 6.64
CA SER A 209 -27.20 16.25 6.33
C SER A 209 -28.48 16.90 5.79
N LYS A 210 -29.24 16.21 4.93
CA LYS A 210 -30.53 16.68 4.40
C LYS A 210 -31.58 16.77 5.51
N MET A 211 -31.61 15.79 6.42
CA MET A 211 -32.54 15.78 7.55
C MET A 211 -32.27 16.93 8.54
N LYS A 212 -31.00 17.32 8.73
CA LYS A 212 -30.63 18.50 9.54
C LYS A 212 -31.07 19.81 8.91
N VAL A 213 -31.03 19.93 7.57
CA VAL A 213 -31.52 21.11 6.83
C VAL A 213 -33.05 21.21 6.89
N ASN A 214 -33.74 20.07 6.92
CA ASN A 214 -35.20 19.98 7.08
C ASN A 214 -35.67 20.06 8.54
N LYS A 215 -34.84 20.53 9.49
CA LYS A 215 -35.34 20.94 10.80
C LYS A 215 -36.15 22.22 10.62
N ASP A 216 -37.40 22.05 10.20
CA ASP A 216 -38.46 23.00 10.44
C ASP A 216 -38.58 23.08 11.96
N VAL A 217 -37.92 24.08 12.56
CA VAL A 217 -38.16 24.46 13.93
C VAL A 217 -39.61 24.90 13.93
N GLY A 218 -40.51 23.99 14.30
CA GLY A 218 -41.94 24.28 14.38
C GLY A 218 -42.09 25.62 15.05
N GLN A 219 -42.82 26.55 14.42
CA GLN A 219 -42.86 27.97 14.78
C GLN A 219 -43.31 28.26 16.22
N TYR A 220 -43.61 27.23 16.99
CA TYR A 220 -44.06 27.29 18.36
C TYR A 220 -43.63 26.03 19.15
N SER A 221 -42.97 26.23 20.29
CA SER A 221 -42.75 25.21 21.32
C SER A 221 -43.28 25.72 22.65
N ILE A 222 -43.93 24.85 23.43
CA ILE A 222 -44.35 25.15 24.81
C ILE A 222 -43.41 24.37 25.74
N GLU A 223 -42.69 25.11 26.59
CA GLU A 223 -41.80 24.56 27.60
C GLU A 223 -42.36 24.86 28.98
N VAL A 224 -42.41 23.84 29.84
CA VAL A 224 -42.87 23.98 31.23
C VAL A 224 -41.64 24.18 32.10
N ILE A 225 -41.57 25.33 32.77
CA ILE A 225 -40.47 25.67 33.68
C ILE A 225 -41.00 25.56 35.12
N GLU A 226 -40.39 24.68 35.91
CA GLU A 226 -40.60 24.65 37.36
C GLU A 226 -39.76 25.73 38.03
N LEU A 227 -40.42 26.62 38.76
CA LEU A 227 -39.79 27.65 39.57
C LEU A 227 -39.70 27.12 41.01
N PHE A 228 -38.47 27.00 41.52
CA PHE A 228 -38.16 26.69 42.91
C PHE A 228 -38.10 27.94 43.77
#